data_AF-A0A3N6MJ36-F1
#
_entry.id   AF-A0A3N6MJ36-F1
#
_cell.length_a   1.000
_cell.length_b   1.000
_cell.length_c   1.000
_cell.angle_alpha   90.00
_cell.angle_beta   90.00
_cell.angle_gamma   90.00
#
_symmetry.space_group_name_H-M   'P 1'
#
loop_
_entity.id
_entity.type
_entity.pdbx_description
1 polymer ?
#
loop_
_entity_poly.entity_id
_entity_poly.type
_entity_poly.pdbx_seq_one_letter_code
_entity_poly.pdbx_strand_id
1 'polypeptide(L)'
;MSTTSTETEVTESEPESGTRHVAFVGDAGAGKTTIAALVAARLSERTRVHVTGEAAQLVNDRDEGTDGALGLEWTVDDCPPDAEAIGARAERLDAAFIVATPETLESVARYERRANRHDVDCFLVVNRFRESERDRLRTFDGPELAEYFYDDEAVSTATAADRVPSLSEWTVEAILIEALQPERQPAERALEALECGERSIVNVEVTERADVDSVVDSFETAGFHAAYFECNCKCHDGHVLARRRLA
;
A
#
# COMPACT_ATOMS: atom_id res chain seq x y z
N MET A 1 -36.13 13.73 31.12
CA MET A 1 -35.74 12.31 31.05
C MET A 1 -34.89 12.17 29.82
N SER A 2 -33.58 12.08 30.02
CA SER A 2 -32.59 12.02 28.95
C SER A 2 -32.55 10.61 28.39
N THR A 3 -32.71 10.48 27.08
CA THR A 3 -32.43 9.25 26.34
C THR A 3 -30.94 9.19 26.09
N THR A 4 -30.26 8.30 26.81
CA THR A 4 -28.88 7.89 26.51
C THR A 4 -28.89 7.09 25.23
N SER A 5 -28.38 7.67 24.15
CA SER A 5 -28.02 6.93 22.95
C SER A 5 -26.73 6.18 23.23
N THR A 6 -26.81 4.86 23.22
CA THR A 6 -25.63 3.98 23.21
C THR A 6 -25.05 4.00 21.81
N GLU A 7 -23.99 4.78 21.60
CA GLU A 7 -23.09 4.59 20.46
C GLU A 7 -22.46 3.21 20.62
N THR A 8 -22.75 2.34 19.65
CA THR A 8 -22.08 1.05 19.52
C THR A 8 -20.83 1.35 18.70
N GLU A 9 -19.68 1.45 19.36
CA GLU A 9 -18.37 1.39 18.70
C GLU A 9 -18.30 0.08 17.93
N VAL A 10 -18.37 0.19 16.60
CA VAL A 10 -17.95 -0.88 15.70
C VAL A 10 -16.44 -0.90 15.79
N THR A 11 -15.91 -1.79 16.61
CA THR A 11 -14.50 -2.18 16.56
C THR A 11 -14.34 -3.02 15.30
N GLU A 12 -13.91 -2.40 14.21
CA GLU A 12 -13.35 -3.12 13.08
C GLU A 12 -12.13 -3.88 13.61
N SER A 13 -12.30 -5.18 13.82
CA SER A 13 -11.22 -6.06 14.23
C SER A 13 -10.22 -6.15 13.07
N GLU A 14 -9.15 -5.36 13.13
CA GLU A 14 -8.03 -5.49 12.20
C GLU A 14 -7.55 -6.96 12.22
N PRO A 15 -7.28 -7.56 11.05
CA PRO A 15 -6.90 -8.96 11.00
C PRO A 15 -5.60 -9.18 11.80
N GLU A 16 -5.66 -10.05 12.80
CA GLU A 16 -4.51 -10.51 13.60
C GLU A 16 -3.47 -11.29 12.75
N SER A 17 -3.80 -11.57 11.49
CA SER A 17 -2.95 -12.17 10.48
C SER A 17 -1.68 -11.36 10.28
N GLY A 18 -0.52 -11.98 10.48
CA GLY A 18 0.76 -11.41 10.09
C GLY A 18 0.92 -11.22 8.57
N THR A 19 -0.01 -11.75 7.76
CA THR A 19 0.02 -11.67 6.30
C THR A 19 -1.03 -10.69 5.78
N ARG A 20 -0.60 -9.74 4.94
CA ARG A 20 -1.45 -8.80 4.20
C ARG A 20 -1.59 -9.21 2.74
N HIS A 21 -2.76 -9.05 2.17
CA HIS A 21 -3.14 -9.50 0.84
C HIS A 21 -3.67 -8.33 0.03
N VAL A 22 -2.92 -7.94 -1.00
CA VAL A 22 -3.28 -6.81 -1.88
C VAL A 22 -3.37 -7.28 -3.32
N ALA A 23 -4.28 -6.68 -4.09
CA ALA A 23 -4.44 -6.97 -5.51
C ALA A 23 -4.16 -5.75 -6.38
N PHE A 24 -3.44 -5.95 -7.49
CA PHE A 24 -3.29 -4.97 -8.56
C PHE A 24 -4.26 -5.32 -9.70
N VAL A 25 -5.25 -4.47 -9.91
CA VAL A 25 -6.36 -4.66 -10.88
C VAL A 25 -6.40 -3.48 -11.86
N GLY A 26 -7.15 -3.58 -12.95
CA GLY A 26 -7.11 -2.58 -14.03
C GLY A 26 -7.09 -3.18 -15.43
N ASP A 27 -7.26 -2.32 -16.42
CA ASP A 27 -7.44 -2.77 -17.81
C ASP A 27 -6.16 -3.37 -18.41
N ALA A 28 -6.35 -4.14 -19.49
CA ALA A 28 -5.22 -4.64 -20.28
C ALA A 28 -4.37 -3.46 -20.76
N GLY A 29 -3.05 -3.57 -20.61
CA GLY A 29 -2.12 -2.51 -21.02
C GLY A 29 -1.98 -1.31 -20.07
N ALA A 30 -2.72 -1.27 -18.95
CA ALA A 30 -2.57 -0.21 -17.93
C ALA A 30 -1.24 -0.29 -17.14
N GLY A 31 -0.53 -1.42 -17.24
CA GLY A 31 0.76 -1.64 -16.58
C GLY A 31 0.67 -2.26 -15.17
N LYS A 32 -0.43 -2.95 -14.86
CA LYS A 32 -0.62 -3.69 -13.60
C LYS A 32 0.59 -4.54 -13.20
N THR A 33 1.02 -5.43 -14.10
CA THR A 33 2.15 -6.33 -13.90
C THR A 33 3.44 -5.59 -13.57
N THR A 34 3.70 -4.48 -14.26
CA THR A 34 4.87 -3.62 -13.98
C THR A 34 4.80 -3.04 -12.57
N ILE A 35 3.66 -2.47 -12.17
CA ILE A 35 3.47 -1.89 -10.83
C ILE A 35 3.54 -2.98 -9.75
N ALA A 36 2.83 -4.10 -9.93
CA ALA A 36 2.84 -5.23 -9.01
C ALA A 36 4.26 -5.78 -8.78
N ALA A 37 5.05 -5.93 -9.85
CA ALA A 37 6.44 -6.37 -9.77
C ALA A 37 7.34 -5.35 -9.07
N LEU A 38 7.16 -4.05 -9.33
CA LEU A 38 7.89 -2.98 -8.64
C LEU A 38 7.63 -3.00 -7.13
N VAL A 39 6.36 -3.06 -6.76
CA VAL A 39 5.90 -3.09 -5.37
C VAL A 39 6.45 -4.33 -4.67
N ALA A 40 6.25 -5.51 -5.27
CA ALA A 40 6.70 -6.77 -4.69
C ALA A 40 8.23 -6.83 -4.54
N ALA A 41 8.99 -6.35 -5.53
CA ALA A 41 10.44 -6.32 -5.45
C ALA A 41 10.93 -5.45 -4.28
N ARG A 42 10.32 -4.27 -4.07
CA ARG A 42 10.66 -3.40 -2.94
C ARG A 42 10.31 -4.02 -1.60
N LEU A 43 9.08 -4.52 -1.46
CA LEU A 43 8.69 -5.26 -0.26
C LEU A 43 9.65 -6.43 0.04
N SER A 44 10.13 -7.14 -0.99
CA SER A 44 11.03 -8.30 -0.83
C SER A 44 12.43 -7.93 -0.30
N GLU A 45 12.82 -6.66 -0.36
CA GLU A 45 14.05 -6.17 0.27
C GLU A 45 13.95 -6.20 1.81
N ARG A 46 12.72 -6.21 2.35
CA ARG A 46 12.46 -5.95 3.76
C ARG A 46 11.60 -7.00 4.43
N THR A 47 10.88 -7.83 3.69
CA THR A 47 10.02 -8.87 4.26
C THR A 47 9.75 -10.01 3.28
N ARG A 48 9.08 -11.07 3.76
CA ARG A 48 8.57 -12.13 2.90
C ARG A 48 7.40 -11.61 2.06
N VAL A 49 7.47 -11.91 0.77
CA VAL A 49 6.46 -11.54 -0.21
C VAL A 49 6.20 -12.76 -1.07
N HIS A 50 4.92 -13.10 -1.22
CA HIS A 50 4.44 -14.06 -2.19
C HIS A 50 3.77 -13.30 -3.33
N VAL A 51 4.18 -13.57 -4.57
CA VAL A 51 3.63 -12.91 -5.76
C VAL A 51 2.83 -13.91 -6.58
N THR A 52 1.64 -13.52 -7.04
CA THR A 52 0.85 -14.32 -7.99
C THR A 52 0.61 -13.55 -9.29
N GLY A 53 0.27 -14.28 -10.36
CA GLY A 53 0.01 -13.68 -11.68
C GLY A 53 1.27 -13.55 -12.54
N GLU A 54 1.23 -12.65 -13.53
CA GLU A 54 2.36 -12.46 -14.46
C GLU A 54 3.58 -11.86 -13.76
N ALA A 55 3.37 -11.02 -12.74
CA ALA A 55 4.44 -10.42 -11.94
C ALA A 55 5.36 -11.43 -11.23
N ALA A 56 4.87 -12.63 -10.94
CA ALA A 56 5.65 -13.70 -10.31
C ALA A 56 6.82 -14.20 -11.20
N GLN A 57 6.79 -13.91 -12.51
CA GLN A 57 7.89 -14.23 -13.43
C GLN A 57 9.04 -13.22 -13.34
N LEU A 58 8.78 -12.03 -12.78
CA LEU A 58 9.73 -10.91 -12.72
C LEU A 58 10.40 -10.79 -11.35
N VAL A 59 9.73 -11.24 -10.30
CA VAL A 59 10.20 -11.19 -8.91
C VAL A 59 10.38 -12.62 -8.42
N ASN A 60 11.59 -12.98 -8.02
CA ASN A 60 11.81 -14.27 -7.38
C ASN A 60 11.23 -14.21 -5.97
N ASP A 61 10.38 -15.19 -5.62
CA ASP A 61 9.95 -15.39 -4.24
C ASP A 61 11.19 -15.52 -3.35
N ARG A 62 11.26 -14.73 -2.27
CA ARG A 62 12.29 -14.86 -1.24
C ARG A 62 11.73 -15.67 -0.09
N ASP A 63 12.11 -16.95 -0.03
CA ASP A 63 11.73 -17.86 1.06
C ASP A 63 12.41 -17.50 2.39
N GLU A 64 13.61 -16.93 2.33
CA GLU A 64 14.37 -16.49 3.50
C GLU A 64 14.12 -15.00 3.74
N GLY A 65 13.11 -14.70 4.56
CA GLY A 65 12.92 -13.37 5.10
C GLY A 65 14.14 -12.97 5.92
N THR A 66 14.81 -11.88 5.55
CA THR A 66 15.50 -11.07 6.55
C THR A 66 14.46 -10.63 7.56
N ASP A 67 14.73 -10.79 8.86
CA ASP A 67 13.82 -10.44 9.95
C ASP A 67 13.25 -9.04 9.71
N GLY A 68 12.00 -9.02 9.24
CA GLY A 68 11.61 -8.05 8.25
C GLY A 68 10.90 -6.87 8.84
N ALA A 69 11.65 -5.95 9.47
CA ALA A 69 11.33 -4.63 10.01
C ALA A 69 10.03 -4.46 10.87
N LEU A 70 8.88 -4.99 10.41
CA LEU A 70 7.61 -5.08 11.14
C LEU A 70 7.09 -6.52 11.31
N GLY A 71 7.71 -7.53 10.69
CA GLY A 71 7.23 -8.92 10.73
C GLY A 71 5.89 -9.13 10.01
N LEU A 72 5.64 -8.36 8.95
CA LEU A 72 4.46 -8.48 8.09
C LEU A 72 4.81 -9.22 6.81
N GLU A 73 4.16 -10.34 6.53
CA GLU A 73 4.26 -11.03 5.25
C GLU A 73 3.26 -10.43 4.26
N TRP A 74 3.57 -10.47 2.97
CA TRP A 74 2.69 -9.92 1.93
C TRP A 74 2.33 -10.96 0.88
N THR A 75 1.10 -10.91 0.41
CA THR A 75 0.67 -11.52 -0.84
C THR A 75 0.29 -10.42 -1.81
N VAL A 76 0.97 -10.37 -2.95
CA VAL A 76 0.71 -9.41 -4.04
C VAL A 76 0.11 -10.17 -5.23
N ASP A 77 -1.16 -9.91 -5.50
CA ASP A 77 -1.88 -10.51 -6.62
C ASP A 77 -1.85 -9.60 -7.87
N ASP A 78 -1.08 -9.97 -8.90
CA ASP A 78 -1.20 -9.39 -10.24
C ASP A 78 -2.40 -10.01 -10.97
N CYS A 79 -3.49 -9.27 -11.04
CA CYS A 79 -4.77 -9.79 -11.50
C CYS A 79 -4.94 -9.73 -13.03
N PRO A 80 -5.67 -10.68 -13.63
CA PRO A 80 -6.07 -10.58 -15.03
C PRO A 80 -6.92 -9.33 -15.29
N PRO A 81 -6.97 -8.83 -16.53
CA PRO A 81 -7.70 -7.62 -16.87
C PRO A 81 -9.23 -7.82 -16.85
N ASP A 82 -9.83 -7.72 -15.67
CA ASP A 82 -11.28 -7.68 -15.44
C ASP A 82 -11.57 -7.15 -14.03
N ALA A 83 -12.66 -6.41 -13.86
CA ALA A 83 -13.11 -6.05 -12.51
C ALA A 83 -13.58 -7.28 -11.71
N GLU A 84 -14.06 -8.32 -12.39
CA GLU A 84 -14.41 -9.58 -11.73
C GLU A 84 -13.23 -10.24 -11.00
N ALA A 85 -11.99 -9.86 -11.32
CA ALA A 85 -10.81 -10.34 -10.60
C ALA A 85 -10.80 -9.95 -9.11
N ILE A 86 -11.39 -8.80 -8.75
CA ILE A 86 -11.58 -8.41 -7.34
C ILE A 86 -12.53 -9.41 -6.67
N GLY A 87 -13.67 -9.66 -7.32
CA GLY A 87 -14.71 -10.49 -6.74
C GLY A 87 -14.35 -11.95 -6.56
N ALA A 88 -13.45 -12.47 -7.41
CA ALA A 88 -12.91 -13.83 -7.25
C ALA A 88 -12.02 -14.00 -5.99
N ARG A 89 -11.62 -12.90 -5.35
CA ARG A 89 -10.64 -12.86 -4.26
C ARG A 89 -11.12 -12.04 -3.05
N ALA A 90 -12.33 -11.50 -3.07
CA ALA A 90 -12.81 -10.52 -2.11
C ALA A 90 -12.59 -10.93 -0.64
N GLU A 91 -12.90 -12.19 -0.30
CA GLU A 91 -12.82 -12.72 1.07
C GLU A 91 -11.40 -12.72 1.67
N ARG A 92 -10.37 -12.55 0.85
CA ARG A 92 -8.97 -12.59 1.27
C ARG A 92 -8.23 -11.28 1.03
N LEU A 93 -8.84 -10.26 0.43
CA LEU A 93 -8.14 -9.01 0.10
C LEU A 93 -8.30 -8.02 1.25
N ASP A 94 -7.18 -7.48 1.72
CA ASP A 94 -7.17 -6.27 2.54
C ASP A 94 -7.49 -5.04 1.67
N ALA A 95 -6.91 -4.96 0.46
CA ALA A 95 -7.14 -3.83 -0.45
C ALA A 95 -6.92 -4.18 -1.94
N ALA A 96 -7.54 -3.39 -2.82
CA ALA A 96 -7.35 -3.44 -4.27
C ALA A 96 -6.79 -2.11 -4.82
N PHE A 97 -5.62 -2.17 -5.43
CA PHE A 97 -4.99 -1.06 -6.15
C PHE A 97 -5.39 -1.10 -7.62
N ILE A 98 -6.23 -0.15 -8.03
CA ILE A 98 -6.72 0.00 -9.39
C ILE A 98 -5.69 0.77 -10.19
N VAL A 99 -4.97 0.08 -11.07
CA VAL A 99 -3.98 0.66 -11.97
C VAL A 99 -4.67 1.14 -13.25
N ALA A 100 -4.56 2.44 -13.53
CA ALA A 100 -5.06 3.08 -14.74
C ALA A 100 -3.97 3.96 -15.36
N THR A 101 -4.12 4.33 -16.63
CA THR A 101 -3.37 5.44 -17.23
C THR A 101 -4.28 6.66 -17.28
N PRO A 102 -3.75 7.87 -17.51
CA PRO A 102 -4.61 9.04 -17.71
C PRO A 102 -5.72 8.79 -18.73
N GLU A 103 -5.43 8.08 -19.83
CA GLU A 103 -6.41 7.73 -20.88
C GLU A 103 -7.52 6.81 -20.40
N THR A 104 -7.25 5.92 -19.43
CA THR A 104 -8.19 4.89 -18.97
C THR A 104 -8.86 5.21 -17.64
N LEU A 105 -8.69 6.42 -17.08
CA LEU A 105 -9.31 6.82 -15.80
C LEU A 105 -10.82 6.56 -15.75
N GLU A 106 -11.55 6.74 -16.85
CA GLU A 106 -12.99 6.50 -16.89
C GLU A 106 -13.40 5.04 -16.60
N SER A 107 -12.49 4.07 -16.81
CA SER A 107 -12.77 2.66 -16.55
C SER A 107 -12.64 2.27 -15.08
N VAL A 108 -11.98 3.10 -14.27
CA VAL A 108 -11.76 2.91 -12.82
C VAL A 108 -13.08 2.72 -12.07
N ALA A 109 -14.13 3.48 -12.45
CA ALA A 109 -15.45 3.39 -11.83
C ALA A 109 -16.05 1.97 -11.89
N ARG A 110 -15.66 1.14 -12.87
CA ARG A 110 -16.11 -0.25 -12.95
C ARG A 110 -15.47 -1.13 -11.87
N TYR A 111 -14.20 -0.88 -11.55
CA TYR A 111 -13.43 -1.62 -10.54
C TYR A 111 -13.86 -1.19 -9.15
N GLU A 112 -13.98 0.12 -8.92
CA GLU A 112 -14.48 0.69 -7.66
C GLU A 112 -15.87 0.15 -7.31
N ARG A 113 -16.82 0.15 -8.26
CA ARG A 113 -18.15 -0.46 -8.04
C ARG A 113 -18.08 -1.93 -7.65
N ARG A 114 -17.06 -2.66 -8.11
CA ARG A 114 -16.89 -4.08 -7.81
C ARG A 114 -16.25 -4.29 -6.44
N ALA A 115 -15.28 -3.45 -6.06
CA ALA A 115 -14.69 -3.40 -4.73
C ALA A 115 -15.75 -3.06 -3.67
N ASN A 116 -16.52 -1.98 -3.88
CA ASN A 116 -17.60 -1.57 -2.98
C ASN A 116 -18.70 -2.61 -2.81
N ARG A 117 -18.98 -3.44 -3.83
CA ARG A 117 -19.96 -4.53 -3.71
C ARG A 117 -19.50 -5.62 -2.74
N HIS A 118 -18.20 -5.76 -2.59
CA HIS A 118 -17.56 -6.81 -1.82
C HIS A 118 -16.89 -6.31 -0.54
N ASP A 119 -17.10 -5.03 -0.21
CA ASP A 119 -16.53 -4.40 0.98
C ASP A 119 -14.99 -4.49 1.02
N VAL A 120 -14.37 -4.29 -0.15
CA VAL A 120 -12.91 -4.27 -0.30
C VAL A 120 -12.47 -2.83 -0.48
N ASP A 121 -11.53 -2.36 0.35
CA ASP A 121 -10.92 -1.05 0.19
C ASP A 121 -10.22 -0.94 -1.17
N CYS A 122 -10.35 0.21 -1.83
CA CYS A 122 -9.71 0.40 -3.11
C CYS A 122 -9.09 1.78 -3.29
N PHE A 123 -7.95 1.78 -3.97
CA PHE A 123 -7.13 2.96 -4.20
C PHE A 123 -6.73 3.06 -5.67
N LEU A 124 -6.50 4.28 -6.15
CA LEU A 124 -6.09 4.54 -7.52
C LEU A 124 -4.57 4.64 -7.62
N VAL A 125 -3.99 3.93 -8.60
CA VAL A 125 -2.61 4.12 -9.04
C VAL A 125 -2.62 4.57 -10.50
N VAL A 126 -2.06 5.74 -10.79
CA VAL A 126 -2.01 6.31 -12.15
C VAL A 126 -0.65 6.07 -12.77
N ASN A 127 -0.57 5.12 -13.70
CA ASN A 127 0.65 4.80 -14.42
C ASN A 127 0.80 5.61 -15.72
N ARG A 128 2.04 5.79 -16.18
CA ARG A 128 2.41 6.60 -17.36
C ARG A 128 1.87 8.03 -17.30
N PHE A 129 1.85 8.59 -16.11
CA PHE A 129 1.42 9.95 -15.87
C PHE A 129 2.40 10.94 -16.51
N ARG A 130 1.89 12.03 -17.08
CA ARG A 130 2.71 13.20 -17.42
C ARG A 130 2.07 14.44 -16.81
N GLU A 131 2.88 15.47 -16.61
CA GLU A 131 2.44 16.71 -15.95
C GLU A 131 1.28 17.41 -16.67
N SER A 132 1.17 17.23 -17.99
CA SER A 132 0.05 17.75 -18.78
C SER A 132 -1.31 17.16 -18.39
N GLU A 133 -1.33 16.02 -17.71
CA GLU A 133 -2.54 15.30 -17.30
C GLU A 133 -2.97 15.65 -15.87
N ARG A 134 -2.23 16.52 -15.17
CA ARG A 134 -2.50 16.90 -13.78
C ARG A 134 -3.91 17.46 -13.57
N ASP A 135 -4.38 18.32 -14.46
CA ASP A 135 -5.73 18.88 -14.36
C ASP A 135 -6.82 17.83 -14.55
N ARG A 136 -6.57 16.82 -15.39
CA ARG A 136 -7.47 15.68 -15.58
C ARG A 136 -7.56 14.84 -14.31
N LEU A 137 -6.42 14.55 -13.68
CA LEU A 137 -6.40 13.79 -12.42
C LEU A 137 -7.04 14.58 -11.28
N ARG A 138 -6.81 15.89 -11.21
CA ARG A 138 -7.41 16.76 -10.17
C ARG A 138 -8.93 16.83 -10.23
N THR A 139 -9.51 16.69 -11.42
CA THR A 139 -10.96 16.75 -11.65
C THR A 139 -11.61 15.38 -11.72
N PHE A 140 -10.82 14.32 -11.60
CA PHE A 140 -11.32 12.94 -11.59
C PHE A 140 -12.05 12.66 -10.27
N ASP A 141 -13.26 12.12 -10.39
CA ASP A 141 -14.09 11.68 -9.27
C ASP A 141 -14.04 10.15 -9.19
N GLY A 142 -13.36 9.63 -8.17
CA GLY A 142 -13.13 8.20 -7.99
C GLY A 142 -12.35 7.89 -6.71
N PRO A 143 -11.75 6.69 -6.61
CA PRO A 143 -11.03 6.25 -5.43
C PRO A 143 -9.89 7.20 -5.05
N GLU A 144 -9.51 7.16 -3.78
CA GLU A 144 -8.36 7.91 -3.27
C GLU A 144 -7.10 7.56 -4.08
N LEU A 145 -6.36 8.59 -4.50
CA LEU A 145 -5.12 8.44 -5.23
C LEU A 145 -4.02 7.98 -4.28
N ALA A 146 -3.55 6.74 -4.44
CA ALA A 146 -2.40 6.24 -3.70
C ALA A 146 -1.08 6.75 -4.31
N GLU A 147 -0.94 6.74 -5.63
CA GLU A 147 0.30 7.19 -6.30
C GLU A 147 0.11 7.44 -7.81
N TYR A 148 1.00 8.25 -8.38
CA TYR A 148 1.23 8.31 -9.83
C TYR A 148 2.67 7.92 -10.21
N PHE A 149 2.80 7.09 -11.25
CA PHE A 149 4.08 6.74 -11.86
C PHE A 149 4.21 7.49 -13.18
N TYR A 150 5.27 8.28 -13.34
CA TYR A 150 5.48 9.01 -14.58
C TYR A 150 5.82 8.09 -15.75
N ASP A 151 5.48 8.56 -16.95
CA ASP A 151 5.93 7.94 -18.19
C ASP A 151 7.47 8.01 -18.28
N ASP A 152 8.12 6.86 -18.12
CA ASP A 152 9.57 6.73 -18.07
C ASP A 152 10.05 5.64 -19.05
N GLU A 153 10.96 6.02 -19.95
CA GLU A 153 11.57 5.11 -20.91
C GLU A 153 12.38 3.99 -20.23
N ALA A 154 12.95 4.23 -19.06
CA ALA A 154 13.66 3.23 -18.27
C ALA A 154 12.70 2.13 -17.78
N VAL A 155 11.49 2.49 -17.37
CA VAL A 155 10.43 1.55 -16.98
C VAL A 155 10.02 0.70 -18.17
N SER A 156 9.79 1.33 -19.32
CA SER A 156 9.44 0.63 -20.55
C SER A 156 10.56 -0.31 -21.03
N THR A 157 11.82 0.13 -20.93
CA THR A 157 13.00 -0.66 -21.33
C THR A 157 13.23 -1.86 -20.41
N ALA A 158 13.06 -1.68 -19.10
CA ALA A 158 13.20 -2.77 -18.13
C ALA A 158 12.10 -3.82 -18.32
N THR A 159 10.84 -3.37 -18.48
CA THR A 159 9.69 -4.25 -18.73
C THR A 159 9.88 -5.04 -20.03
N ALA A 160 10.33 -4.40 -21.12
CA ALA A 160 10.61 -5.07 -22.39
C ALA A 160 11.78 -6.08 -22.32
N ALA A 161 12.61 -5.99 -21.27
CA ALA A 161 13.71 -6.90 -21.00
C ALA A 161 13.38 -7.93 -19.91
N ASP A 162 12.11 -8.08 -19.52
CA ASP A 162 11.63 -8.96 -18.45
C ASP A 162 12.39 -8.73 -17.12
N ARG A 163 12.61 -7.45 -16.79
CA ARG A 163 13.26 -7.04 -15.54
C ARG A 163 12.39 -6.07 -14.77
N VAL A 164 12.49 -6.13 -13.45
CA VAL A 164 11.92 -5.10 -12.56
C VAL A 164 12.65 -3.77 -12.83
N PRO A 165 11.93 -2.68 -13.14
CA PRO A 165 12.55 -1.37 -13.28
C PRO A 165 13.20 -0.88 -11.98
N SER A 166 14.34 -0.20 -12.09
CA SER A 166 14.95 0.48 -10.94
C SER A 166 14.47 1.92 -10.90
N LEU A 167 13.65 2.25 -9.90
CA LEU A 167 13.25 3.63 -9.60
C LEU A 167 14.05 4.08 -8.39
N SER A 168 15.18 4.73 -8.62
CA SER A 168 16.15 5.11 -7.59
C SER A 168 15.71 6.26 -6.69
N GLU A 169 14.60 6.93 -7.02
CA GLU A 169 14.07 8.07 -6.25
C GLU A 169 12.61 7.89 -5.81
N TRP A 170 11.94 6.77 -6.15
CA TRP A 170 10.53 6.51 -5.77
C TRP A 170 10.41 5.28 -4.89
N THR A 171 10.09 5.48 -3.62
CA THR A 171 9.75 4.40 -2.69
C THR A 171 8.28 4.03 -2.84
N VAL A 172 8.07 3.10 -3.78
CA VAL A 172 6.81 2.38 -4.04
C VAL A 172 6.21 1.73 -2.78
N GLU A 173 6.99 1.57 -1.71
CA GLU A 173 6.56 1.02 -0.42
C GLU A 173 5.52 1.89 0.30
N ALA A 174 5.60 3.22 0.17
CA ALA A 174 4.65 4.14 0.79
C ALA A 174 3.22 3.96 0.25
N ILE A 175 3.06 3.51 -1.00
CA ILE A 175 1.77 3.28 -1.67
C ILE A 175 0.90 2.32 -0.87
N LEU A 176 1.48 1.18 -0.48
CA LEU A 176 0.74 0.17 0.25
C LEU A 176 0.51 0.58 1.69
N ILE A 177 1.50 1.23 2.28
CA ILE A 177 1.52 1.54 3.70
C ILE A 177 0.59 2.70 4.04
N GLU A 178 0.62 3.78 3.26
CA GLU A 178 -0.29 4.91 3.46
C GLU A 178 -1.72 4.52 3.13
N ALA A 179 -1.93 3.69 2.12
CA ALA A 179 -3.26 3.16 1.81
C ALA A 179 -3.80 2.27 2.93
N LEU A 180 -2.97 1.41 3.52
CA LEU A 180 -3.42 0.47 4.55
C LEU A 180 -3.41 1.06 5.96
N GLN A 181 -2.71 2.18 6.19
CA GLN A 181 -2.66 2.92 7.45
C GLN A 181 -2.70 4.43 7.18
N PRO A 182 -3.85 4.95 6.70
CA PRO A 182 -3.97 6.33 6.25
C PRO A 182 -3.95 7.33 7.40
N GLU A 183 -4.31 6.90 8.60
CA GLU A 183 -4.37 7.75 9.77
C GLU A 183 -2.99 8.01 10.36
N ARG A 184 -2.45 9.17 10.01
CA ARG A 184 -1.19 9.70 10.54
C ARG A 184 -1.43 10.26 11.94
N GLN A 185 -0.60 9.85 12.89
CA GLN A 185 -0.68 10.31 14.27
C GLN A 185 0.67 10.83 14.77
N PRO A 186 0.68 11.83 15.67
CA PRO A 186 1.89 12.17 16.42
C PRO A 186 2.43 10.95 17.17
N ALA A 187 3.75 10.83 17.28
CA ALA A 187 4.42 9.66 17.88
C ALA A 187 3.85 9.28 19.26
N GLU A 188 3.60 10.25 20.14
CA GLU A 188 3.05 10.01 21.48
C GLU A 188 1.66 9.34 21.42
N ARG A 189 0.77 9.84 20.56
CA ARG A 189 -0.58 9.26 20.40
C ARG A 189 -0.54 7.89 19.74
N ALA A 190 0.32 7.72 18.74
CA ALA A 190 0.53 6.45 18.08
C ALA A 190 1.02 5.38 19.07
N LEU A 191 1.93 5.75 19.98
CA LEU A 191 2.41 4.87 21.03
C LEU A 191 1.28 4.51 22.02
N GLU A 192 0.53 5.50 22.51
CA GLU A 192 -0.63 5.26 23.38
C GLU A 192 -1.66 4.34 22.73
N ALA A 193 -1.96 4.54 21.44
CA ALA A 193 -2.91 3.70 20.70
C ALA A 193 -2.46 2.23 20.63
N LEU A 194 -1.16 1.98 20.44
CA LEU A 194 -0.59 0.63 20.50
C LEU A 194 -0.58 0.04 21.91
N GLU A 195 -0.30 0.83 22.94
CA GLU A 195 -0.28 0.38 24.34
C GLU A 195 -1.69 0.00 24.81
N CYS A 196 -2.69 0.85 24.53
CA CYS A 196 -4.08 0.63 24.88
C CYS A 196 -4.76 -0.45 24.02
N GLY A 197 -4.22 -0.71 22.83
CA GLY A 197 -4.79 -1.70 21.89
C GLY A 197 -5.96 -1.21 21.11
N GLU A 198 -6.06 0.10 20.98
CA GLU A 198 -6.97 0.75 20.05
C GLU A 198 -6.57 0.44 18.60
N ARG A 199 -5.27 0.20 18.34
CA ARG A 199 -4.76 -0.21 17.03
C ARG A 199 -3.73 -1.33 17.12
N SER A 200 -3.66 -2.14 16.07
CA SER A 200 -2.64 -3.17 15.91
C SER A 200 -1.37 -2.66 15.22
N ILE A 201 -1.51 -1.60 14.42
CA ILE A 201 -0.46 -0.90 13.68
C ILE A 201 -0.77 0.61 13.66
N VAL A 202 0.27 1.44 13.61
CA VAL A 202 0.16 2.91 13.57
C VAL A 202 1.13 3.50 12.56
N ASN A 203 0.80 4.69 12.06
CA ASN A 203 1.60 5.45 11.11
C ASN A 203 1.96 6.83 11.69
N VAL A 204 3.27 7.08 11.83
CA VAL A 204 3.82 8.35 12.29
C VAL A 204 4.54 9.03 11.14
N GLU A 205 4.08 10.22 10.76
CA GLU A 205 4.79 11.08 9.80
C GLU A 205 6.08 11.63 10.44
N VAL A 206 7.18 11.56 9.70
CA VAL A 206 8.48 12.09 10.10
C VAL A 206 8.91 13.16 9.10
N THR A 207 8.94 14.41 9.58
CA THR A 207 9.30 15.57 8.75
C THR A 207 10.77 15.54 8.33
N GLU A 208 11.68 15.21 9.24
CA GLU A 208 13.13 15.22 9.01
C GLU A 208 13.76 13.85 9.33
N ARG A 209 14.63 13.37 8.45
CA ARG A 209 15.30 12.07 8.59
C ARG A 209 16.12 11.96 9.87
N ALA A 210 16.58 13.07 10.42
CA ALA A 210 17.34 13.11 11.67
C ALA A 210 16.51 12.63 12.88
N ASP A 211 15.18 12.72 12.81
CA ASP A 211 14.28 12.34 13.90
C ASP A 211 13.88 10.86 13.85
N VAL A 212 14.14 10.17 12.74
CA VAL A 212 13.70 8.79 12.48
C VAL A 212 14.16 7.84 13.57
N ASP A 213 15.46 7.82 13.87
CA ASP A 213 16.04 6.88 14.84
C ASP A 213 15.41 7.07 16.22
N SER A 214 15.20 8.33 16.63
CA SER A 214 14.55 8.66 17.90
C SER A 214 13.10 8.16 17.96
N VAL A 215 12.35 8.27 16.87
CA VAL A 215 10.96 7.78 16.80
C VAL A 215 10.95 6.25 16.82
N VAL A 216 11.78 5.59 16.01
CA VAL A 216 11.88 4.12 16.00
C VAL A 216 12.26 3.58 17.38
N ASP A 217 13.31 4.13 18.01
CA ASP A 217 13.80 3.72 19.32
C ASP A 217 12.70 3.84 20.40
N SER A 218 11.81 4.83 20.30
CA SER A 218 10.72 5.02 21.26
C SER A 218 9.73 3.85 21.24
N PHE A 219 9.35 3.37 20.05
CA PHE A 219 8.46 2.22 19.88
C PHE A 219 9.16 0.91 20.25
N GLU A 220 10.41 0.73 19.84
CA GLU A 220 11.17 -0.49 20.15
C GLU A 220 11.43 -0.63 21.65
N THR A 221 11.72 0.47 22.35
CA THR A 221 11.89 0.50 23.82
C THR A 221 10.60 0.14 24.54
N ALA A 222 9.45 0.55 24.01
CA ALA A 222 8.13 0.15 24.51
C ALA A 222 7.76 -1.30 24.15
N GLY A 223 8.61 -2.02 23.41
CA GLY A 223 8.44 -3.43 23.09
C GLY A 223 7.69 -3.70 21.78
N PHE A 224 7.49 -2.69 20.93
CA PHE A 224 6.86 -2.83 19.62
C PHE A 224 7.89 -3.15 18.53
N HIS A 225 7.42 -3.49 17.32
CA HIS A 225 8.24 -3.44 16.11
C HIS A 225 8.01 -2.10 15.44
N ALA A 226 9.08 -1.44 14.98
CA ALA A 226 8.97 -0.19 14.25
C ALA A 226 9.95 -0.15 13.09
N ALA A 227 9.56 0.53 12.01
CA ALA A 227 10.35 0.63 10.80
C ALA A 227 10.08 1.94 10.06
N TYR A 228 11.14 2.49 9.49
CA TYR A 228 11.08 3.69 8.66
C TYR A 228 10.89 3.36 7.17
N PHE A 229 10.05 4.17 6.52
CA PHE A 229 9.71 4.13 5.10
C PHE A 229 9.83 5.55 4.53
N GLU A 230 10.54 5.71 3.42
CA GLU A 230 10.68 7.03 2.78
C GLU A 230 9.37 7.40 2.08
N CYS A 231 8.93 8.66 2.21
CA CYS A 231 7.73 9.15 1.52
C CYS A 231 8.09 9.80 0.18
N ASN A 232 7.24 9.61 -0.82
CA ASN A 232 7.44 10.16 -2.16
C ASN A 232 6.81 11.55 -2.36
N CYS A 233 5.99 12.06 -1.43
CA CYS A 233 5.28 13.34 -1.59
C CYS A 233 6.21 14.57 -1.62
N LYS A 234 7.48 14.42 -1.22
CA LYS A 234 8.46 15.51 -0.99
C LYS A 234 8.03 16.55 0.04
N CYS A 235 6.96 16.28 0.78
CA CYS A 235 6.38 17.14 1.80
C CYS A 235 6.95 16.85 3.20
N HIS A 236 7.46 15.65 3.39
CA HIS A 236 8.20 15.18 4.57
C HIS A 236 9.13 14.04 4.13
N ASP A 237 10.10 13.68 4.97
CA ASP A 237 11.12 12.69 4.62
C ASP A 237 10.57 11.25 4.62
N GLY A 238 9.65 10.91 5.54
CA GLY A 238 9.05 9.58 5.54
C GLY A 238 8.06 9.29 6.65
N HIS A 239 7.83 7.99 6.87
CA HIS A 239 6.91 7.46 7.85
C HIS A 239 7.62 6.43 8.72
N VAL A 240 7.37 6.47 10.02
CA VAL A 240 7.63 5.34 10.91
C VAL A 240 6.32 4.61 11.13
N LEU A 241 6.25 3.37 10.69
CA LEU A 241 5.18 2.49 11.13
C LEU A 241 5.62 1.72 12.36
N ALA A 242 4.70 1.48 13.27
CA ALA A 242 4.93 0.62 14.42
C ALA A 242 3.77 -0.34 14.64
N ARG A 243 4.05 -1.52 15.17
CA ARG A 243 3.02 -2.53 15.47
C ARG A 243 3.35 -3.39 16.68
N ARG A 244 2.30 -4.02 17.20
CA ARG A 244 2.41 -5.06 18.23
C ARG A 244 3.19 -6.27 17.71
N ARG A 245 4.06 -6.82 18.56
CA ARG A 245 4.69 -8.11 18.30
C ARG A 245 3.61 -9.18 18.37
N LEU A 246 3.53 -10.02 17.34
CA LEU A 246 2.69 -11.23 17.41
C LEU A 246 3.31 -12.16 18.46
N ALA A 247 2.49 -12.61 19.40
CA ALA A 247 2.90 -13.53 20.47
C ALA A 247 3.15 -14.94 19.95
#